data_AF-A0A662PMY6-F1
#
_entry.id   AF-A0A662PMY6-F1
#
_cell.length_a   1.000
_cell.length_b   1.000
_cell.length_c   1.000
_cell.angle_alpha   90.00
_cell.angle_beta   90.00
_cell.angle_gamma   90.00
#
_symmetry.space_group_name_H-M   'P 1'
#
loop_
_entity.id
_entity.type
_entity.pdbx_description
1 polymer ?
#
loop_
_entity_poly.entity_id
_entity_poly.type
_entity_poly.pdbx_seq_one_letter_code
_entity_poly.pdbx_strand_id
1 'polypeptide(L)'
;IIIGILFALTSIISWIRGKISADVKLREIPTLRDAILAGIAQGFSALPGISRSGITIFALLLLGHHPNSAVRLSFLMSIPATLGGSIYAYLFSPSTLSGISFITISTSITTSLVVSLAVISALLRISQKIKAHIFTAILAIIALLMGTISI
;
A
#
# COMPACT_ATOMS: atom_id res chain seq x y z
N ILE A 1 14.36 1.83 8.13
CA ILE A 1 14.54 3.31 8.01
C ILE A 1 13.75 3.89 6.84
N ILE A 2 14.01 3.50 5.58
CA ILE A 2 13.30 4.03 4.38
C ILE A 2 11.76 3.97 4.50
N ILE A 3 11.22 2.83 4.95
CA ILE A 3 9.77 2.63 5.16
C ILE A 3 9.19 3.64 6.18
N GLY A 4 9.93 3.93 7.25
CA GLY A 4 9.52 4.89 8.27
C GLY A 4 9.49 6.34 7.77
N ILE A 5 10.46 6.70 6.91
CA ILE A 5 10.51 8.03 6.26
C ILE A 5 9.30 8.22 5.33
N LEU A 6 8.93 7.20 4.55
CA LEU A 6 7.76 7.26 3.67
C LEU A 6 6.43 7.43 4.44
N PHE A 7 6.28 6.73 5.57
CA PHE A 7 5.12 6.93 6.45
C PHE A 7 5.11 8.32 7.10
N ALA A 8 6.26 8.84 7.50
CA ALA A 8 6.38 10.20 8.04
C ALA A 8 5.96 11.26 7.02
N LEU A 9 6.42 11.14 5.77
CA LEU A 9 5.99 12.00 4.67
C LEU A 9 4.46 11.93 4.47
N THR A 10 3.91 10.72 4.39
CA THR A 10 2.46 10.51 4.22
C THR A 10 1.64 11.13 5.35
N SER A 11 2.15 11.07 6.60
CA SER A 11 1.54 11.70 7.76
C SER A 11 1.56 13.23 7.65
N ILE A 12 2.70 13.82 7.29
CA ILE A 12 2.86 15.27 7.08
C ILE A 12 1.91 15.76 5.99
N ILE A 13 1.85 15.08 4.85
CA ILE A 13 0.97 15.43 3.72
C ILE A 13 -0.50 15.36 4.13
N SER A 14 -0.89 14.32 4.86
CA SER A 14 -2.26 14.17 5.38
C SER A 14 -2.62 15.26 6.40
N TRP A 15 -1.66 15.68 7.22
CA TRP A 15 -1.82 16.76 8.19
C TRP A 15 -1.95 18.14 7.52
N ILE A 16 -1.09 18.44 6.55
CA ILE A 16 -1.13 19.68 5.77
C ILE A 16 -2.45 19.78 5.00
N ARG A 17 -2.89 18.70 4.35
CA ARG A 17 -4.19 18.68 3.65
C ARG A 17 -5.38 18.89 4.57
N GLY A 18 -5.35 18.37 5.79
CA GLY A 18 -6.39 18.64 6.79
C GLY A 18 -6.52 20.12 7.16
N LYS A 19 -5.48 20.94 6.90
CA LYS A 19 -5.46 22.38 7.12
C LYS A 19 -5.78 23.21 5.86
N ILE A 20 -5.55 22.66 4.67
CA ILE A 20 -5.83 23.30 3.36
C ILE A 20 -7.22 22.90 2.86
N SER A 21 -8.21 22.79 3.75
CA SER A 21 -9.63 22.70 3.36
C SER A 21 -10.11 24.08 2.90
N ALA A 22 -9.54 24.56 1.79
CA ALA A 22 -10.01 25.69 1.02
C ALA A 22 -10.35 25.15 -0.39
N ASP A 23 -11.64 24.88 -0.60
CA ASP A 23 -12.33 24.84 -1.91
C ASP A 23 -11.87 23.87 -3.01
N VAL A 24 -10.95 22.94 -2.74
CA VAL A 24 -10.59 21.90 -3.72
C VAL A 24 -11.67 20.80 -3.75
N LYS A 25 -12.42 20.71 -4.86
CA LYS A 25 -13.31 19.55 -5.13
C LYS A 25 -12.47 18.27 -5.24
N LEU A 26 -12.41 17.53 -4.14
CA LEU A 26 -11.77 16.22 -4.09
C LEU A 26 -12.55 15.23 -4.96
N ARG A 27 -11.81 14.33 -5.61
CA ARG A 27 -12.39 13.33 -6.53
C ARG A 27 -12.48 11.96 -5.86
N GLU A 28 -13.53 11.22 -6.19
CA GLU A 28 -13.66 9.80 -5.82
C GLU A 28 -13.27 8.85 -6.95
N ILE A 29 -13.55 9.25 -8.20
CA ILE A 29 -13.33 8.45 -9.40
C ILE A 29 -12.09 8.99 -10.12
N PRO A 30 -11.10 8.14 -10.44
CA PRO A 30 -9.92 8.55 -11.19
C PRO A 30 -10.26 8.84 -12.65
N THR A 31 -9.71 9.93 -13.17
CA THR A 31 -9.62 10.11 -14.62
C THR A 31 -8.60 9.13 -15.21
N LEU A 32 -8.63 8.92 -16.53
CA LEU A 32 -7.62 8.10 -17.21
C LEU A 32 -6.19 8.59 -16.92
N ARG A 33 -6.00 9.92 -16.86
CA ARG A 33 -4.74 10.54 -16.49
C ARG A 33 -4.31 10.15 -15.07
N ASP A 34 -5.24 10.20 -14.11
CA ASP A 34 -4.93 9.83 -12.72
C ASP A 34 -4.54 8.35 -12.62
N ALA A 35 -5.26 7.48 -13.33
CA ALA A 35 -4.98 6.04 -13.35
C ALA A 35 -3.59 5.73 -13.93
N ILE A 36 -3.21 6.39 -15.03
CA ILE A 36 -1.88 6.22 -15.64
C ILE A 36 -0.79 6.72 -14.69
N LEU A 37 -0.94 7.92 -14.13
CA LEU A 37 0.06 8.51 -13.22
C LEU A 37 0.21 7.69 -11.93
N ALA A 38 -0.89 7.21 -11.36
CA ALA A 38 -0.86 6.32 -10.21
C ALA A 38 -0.22 4.97 -10.55
N GLY A 39 -0.44 4.44 -11.77
CA GLY A 39 0.19 3.21 -12.26
C GLY A 39 1.70 3.37 -12.44
N ILE A 40 2.17 4.49 -12.99
CA ILE A 40 3.60 4.82 -13.07
C ILE A 40 4.20 4.92 -11.66
N ALA A 41 3.53 5.61 -10.74
CA ALA A 41 3.93 5.68 -9.34
C ALA A 41 4.03 4.29 -8.69
N GLN A 42 3.07 3.41 -9.00
CA GLN A 42 3.08 2.02 -8.53
C GLN A 42 4.26 1.22 -9.09
N GLY A 43 4.71 1.50 -10.32
CA GLY A 43 5.89 0.85 -10.91
C GLY A 43 7.16 0.99 -10.05
N PHE A 44 7.33 2.14 -9.38
CA PHE A 44 8.43 2.35 -8.44
C PHE A 44 8.37 1.43 -7.21
N SER A 45 7.22 0.82 -6.90
CA SER A 45 7.14 -0.17 -5.82
C SER A 45 7.89 -1.46 -6.11
N ALA A 46 8.41 -1.65 -7.33
CA ALA A 46 9.32 -2.75 -7.64
C ALA A 46 10.69 -2.58 -6.95
N LEU A 47 11.06 -1.35 -6.57
CA LEU A 47 12.28 -1.10 -5.81
C LEU A 47 12.12 -1.61 -4.37
N PRO A 48 13.04 -2.45 -3.88
CA PRO A 48 12.94 -3.01 -2.54
C PRO A 48 12.93 -1.89 -1.49
N GLY A 49 12.03 -2.01 -0.51
CA GLY A 49 11.86 -1.02 0.56
C GLY A 49 10.86 0.10 0.25
N ILE A 50 10.33 0.21 -0.97
CA ILE A 50 9.22 1.11 -1.29
C ILE A 50 7.89 0.39 -1.01
N SER A 51 7.11 0.92 -0.07
CA SER A 51 5.76 0.41 0.21
C SER A 51 4.82 0.71 -0.96
N ARG A 52 4.32 -0.35 -1.62
CA ARG A 52 3.36 -0.22 -2.73
C ARG A 52 2.15 0.61 -2.33
N SER A 53 1.49 0.27 -1.22
CA SER A 53 0.31 1.01 -0.76
C SER A 53 0.64 2.46 -0.43
N GLY A 54 1.83 2.73 0.14
CA GLY A 54 2.27 4.08 0.45
C GLY A 54 2.42 4.96 -0.79
N ILE A 55 3.13 4.48 -1.82
CA ILE A 55 3.41 5.29 -3.02
C ILE A 55 2.16 5.53 -3.87
N THR A 56 1.24 4.57 -3.96
CA THR A 56 -0.03 4.72 -4.69
C THR A 56 -1.03 5.60 -3.96
N ILE A 57 -1.18 5.45 -2.63
CA ILE A 57 -2.01 6.35 -1.83
C ILE A 57 -1.46 7.78 -1.93
N PHE A 58 -0.15 7.95 -1.81
CA PHE A 58 0.49 9.26 -1.94
C PHE A 58 0.25 9.89 -3.32
N ALA A 59 0.44 9.13 -4.40
CA ALA A 59 0.18 9.61 -5.76
C ALA A 59 -1.28 10.04 -5.95
N LEU A 60 -2.24 9.24 -5.50
CA LEU A 60 -3.68 9.55 -5.61
C LEU A 60 -4.05 10.76 -4.76
N LEU A 61 -3.48 10.89 -3.56
CA LEU A 61 -3.65 12.11 -2.75
C LEU A 61 -3.10 13.33 -3.49
N LEU A 62 -1.88 13.30 -4.04
CA LEU A 62 -1.34 14.41 -4.84
C LEU A 62 -2.23 14.76 -6.04
N LEU A 63 -2.85 13.76 -6.66
CA LEU A 63 -3.79 13.92 -7.78
C LEU A 63 -5.17 14.43 -7.36
N GLY A 64 -5.40 14.78 -6.09
CA GLY A 64 -6.66 15.39 -5.66
C GLY A 64 -7.75 14.41 -5.24
N HIS A 65 -7.42 13.15 -4.94
CA HIS A 65 -8.40 12.17 -4.48
C HIS A 65 -8.71 12.31 -2.99
N HIS A 66 -9.94 11.93 -2.61
CA HIS A 66 -10.29 11.76 -1.20
C HIS A 66 -9.41 10.68 -0.55
N PRO A 67 -8.99 10.83 0.72
CA PRO A 67 -8.18 9.82 1.41
C PRO A 67 -8.80 8.41 1.39
N ASN A 68 -10.10 8.31 1.63
CA ASN A 68 -10.82 7.03 1.59
C ASN A 68 -10.80 6.40 0.19
N SER A 69 -11.02 7.23 -0.85
CA SER A 69 -10.98 6.79 -2.24
C SER A 69 -9.57 6.41 -2.67
N ALA A 70 -8.55 7.15 -2.25
CA ALA A 70 -7.14 6.86 -2.51
C ALA A 70 -6.72 5.50 -1.95
N VAL A 71 -7.12 5.20 -0.70
CA VAL A 71 -6.89 3.88 -0.08
C VAL A 71 -7.59 2.78 -0.85
N ARG A 72 -8.88 2.95 -1.19
CA ARG A 72 -9.67 1.95 -1.93
C ARG A 72 -9.09 1.67 -3.32
N LEU A 73 -8.77 2.74 -4.07
CA LEU A 73 -8.17 2.66 -5.40
C LEU A 73 -6.79 1.99 -5.35
N SER A 74 -5.96 2.33 -4.36
CA SER A 74 -4.68 1.66 -4.13
C SER A 74 -4.81 0.15 -3.90
N PHE A 75 -5.85 -0.29 -3.19
CA PHE A 75 -6.11 -1.73 -3.02
C PHE A 75 -6.57 -2.39 -4.32
N LEU A 76 -7.47 -1.75 -5.06
CA LEU A 76 -7.92 -2.25 -6.36
C LEU A 76 -6.76 -2.39 -7.35
N MET A 77 -5.88 -1.40 -7.44
CA MET A 77 -4.69 -1.43 -8.30
C MET A 77 -3.67 -2.51 -7.89
N SER A 78 -3.66 -2.90 -6.61
CA SER A 78 -2.75 -3.96 -6.13
C SER A 78 -3.12 -5.32 -6.69
N ILE A 79 -4.40 -5.61 -6.93
CA ILE A 79 -4.88 -6.91 -7.41
C ILE A 79 -4.23 -7.32 -8.74
N PRO A 80 -4.39 -6.56 -9.86
CA PRO A 80 -3.79 -6.93 -11.14
C PRO A 80 -2.26 -6.92 -11.09
N ALA A 81 -1.65 -6.02 -10.31
CA ALA A 81 -0.20 -5.97 -10.20
C ALA A 81 0.40 -7.15 -9.43
N THR A 82 -0.22 -7.59 -8.32
CA THR A 82 0.21 -8.80 -7.62
C THR A 82 0.01 -10.04 -8.48
N LEU A 83 -1.12 -10.14 -9.19
CA LEU A 83 -1.37 -11.25 -10.08
C LEU A 83 -0.34 -11.32 -11.20
N GLY A 84 -0.10 -10.19 -11.88
CA GLY A 84 0.92 -10.09 -12.93
C GLY A 84 2.31 -10.43 -12.42
N GLY A 85 2.70 -9.92 -11.24
CA GLY A 85 3.98 -10.23 -10.61
C GLY A 85 4.13 -11.71 -10.26
N SER A 86 3.10 -12.34 -9.71
CA SER A 86 3.10 -13.78 -9.38
C SER A 86 3.18 -14.65 -10.64
N ILE A 87 2.42 -14.31 -11.68
CA ILE A 87 2.46 -15.01 -12.97
C ILE A 87 3.85 -14.86 -13.60
N TYR A 88 4.40 -13.66 -13.59
CA TYR A 88 5.76 -13.40 -14.08
C TYR A 88 6.79 -14.23 -13.32
N ALA A 89 6.75 -14.23 -11.98
CA ALA A 89 7.67 -15.02 -11.17
C ALA A 89 7.54 -16.53 -11.46
N TYR A 90 6.32 -17.03 -11.65
CA TYR A 90 6.07 -18.43 -12.00
C TYR A 90 6.67 -18.81 -13.36
N LEU A 91 6.46 -17.97 -14.39
CA LEU A 91 6.90 -18.25 -15.76
C LEU A 91 8.41 -18.10 -15.95
N PHE A 92 9.02 -17.09 -15.31
CA PHE A 92 10.42 -16.72 -15.55
C PHE A 92 11.39 -17.25 -14.48
N SER A 93 10.89 -17.77 -13.36
CA SER A 93 11.71 -18.39 -12.29
C SER A 93 11.20 -19.77 -11.90
N PRO A 94 11.06 -20.74 -12.83
CA PRO A 94 10.44 -22.05 -12.55
C PRO A 94 11.20 -22.89 -11.51
N SER A 95 12.51 -22.66 -11.35
CA SER A 95 13.33 -23.31 -10.32
C SER A 95 12.98 -22.89 -8.89
N THR A 96 12.21 -21.83 -8.68
CA THR A 96 11.75 -21.43 -7.33
C THR A 96 10.72 -22.37 -6.74
N LEU A 97 10.01 -23.14 -7.57
CA LEU A 97 9.00 -24.11 -7.13
C LEU A 97 9.52 -25.55 -7.12
N SER A 98 10.68 -25.82 -7.74
CA SER A 98 11.27 -27.16 -7.73
C SER A 98 11.67 -27.57 -6.32
N GLY A 99 11.14 -28.69 -5.84
CA GLY A 99 11.41 -29.23 -4.50
C GLY A 99 10.43 -28.78 -3.40
N ILE A 100 9.44 -27.92 -3.72
CA ILE A 100 8.39 -27.55 -2.77
C ILE A 100 7.23 -28.53 -2.88
N SER A 101 6.82 -29.12 -1.74
CA SER A 101 5.66 -30.00 -1.68
C SER A 101 4.35 -29.25 -1.99
N PHE A 102 3.44 -29.90 -2.70
CA PHE A 102 2.09 -29.39 -2.96
C PHE A 102 1.35 -29.00 -1.66
N ILE A 103 1.55 -29.78 -0.58
CA ILE A 103 0.96 -29.50 0.73
C ILE A 103 1.45 -28.16 1.27
N THR A 104 2.75 -27.87 1.15
CA THR A 104 3.34 -26.60 1.61
C THR A 104 2.80 -25.40 0.83
N ILE A 105 2.64 -25.55 -0.49
CA ILE A 105 2.05 -24.49 -1.34
C ILE A 105 0.61 -24.23 -0.93
N SER A 106 -0.20 -25.28 -0.80
CA SER A 106 -1.61 -25.17 -0.46
C SER A 106 -1.84 -24.56 0.92
N THR A 107 -1.07 -24.96 1.93
CA THR A 107 -1.17 -24.38 3.28
C THR A 107 -0.71 -22.93 3.28
N SER A 108 0.37 -22.58 2.59
CA SER A 108 0.86 -21.19 2.50
C SER A 108 -0.17 -20.25 1.85
N ILE A 109 -0.79 -20.68 0.74
CA ILE A 109 -1.85 -19.90 0.08
C ILE A 109 -3.04 -19.72 1.02
N THR A 110 -3.50 -20.80 1.67
CA THR A 110 -4.67 -20.77 2.56
C THR A 110 -4.41 -19.88 3.78
N THR A 111 -3.27 -20.04 4.43
CA THR A 111 -2.88 -19.23 5.58
C THR A 111 -2.74 -17.75 5.20
N SER A 112 -2.07 -17.44 4.08
CA SER A 112 -1.96 -16.06 3.58
C SER A 112 -3.32 -15.44 3.30
N LEU A 113 -4.24 -16.19 2.68
CA LEU A 113 -5.59 -15.72 2.38
C LEU A 113 -6.38 -15.40 3.67
N VAL A 114 -6.40 -16.32 4.64
CA VAL A 114 -7.14 -16.11 5.89
C VAL A 114 -6.55 -14.94 6.70
N VAL A 115 -5.22 -14.91 6.86
CA VAL A 115 -4.54 -13.85 7.62
C VAL A 115 -4.72 -12.50 6.95
N SER A 116 -4.57 -12.40 5.63
CA SER A 116 -4.75 -11.12 4.92
C SER A 116 -6.18 -10.58 5.03
N LEU A 117 -7.20 -11.43 4.90
CA LEU A 117 -8.59 -11.02 5.06
C LEU A 117 -8.88 -10.55 6.50
N ALA A 118 -8.35 -11.24 7.51
CA ALA A 118 -8.48 -10.85 8.91
C ALA A 118 -7.79 -9.50 9.19
N VAL A 119 -6.56 -9.32 8.70
CA VAL A 119 -5.76 -8.10 8.89
C VAL A 119 -6.40 -6.91 8.17
N ILE A 120 -6.84 -7.06 6.91
CA ILE A 120 -7.52 -5.98 6.18
C ILE A 120 -8.80 -5.56 6.90
N SER A 121 -9.59 -6.53 7.38
CA SER A 121 -10.82 -6.25 8.13
C SER A 121 -10.54 -5.50 9.43
N ALA A 122 -9.51 -5.90 10.19
CA ALA A 122 -9.08 -5.22 11.39
C ALA A 122 -8.56 -3.80 11.10
N LEU A 123 -7.72 -3.66 10.09
CA LEU A 123 -7.14 -2.39 9.67
C LEU A 123 -8.21 -1.38 9.26
N LEU A 124 -9.20 -1.79 8.46
CA LEU A 124 -10.30 -0.93 8.04
C LEU A 124 -11.15 -0.48 9.24
N ARG A 125 -11.45 -1.38 10.19
CA ARG A 125 -12.17 -1.03 11.43
C ARG A 125 -11.41 -0.04 12.30
N ILE A 126 -10.08 -0.18 12.41
CA ILE A 126 -9.23 0.72 13.19
C ILE A 126 -9.12 2.08 12.50
N SER A 127 -8.90 2.09 11.18
CA SER A 127 -8.72 3.31 10.40
C SER A 127 -9.97 4.20 10.37
N GLN A 128 -11.16 3.64 10.58
CA GLN A 128 -12.40 4.42 10.70
C GLN A 128 -12.52 5.18 12.04
N LYS A 129 -11.77 4.77 13.07
CA LYS A 129 -11.83 5.35 14.41
C LYS A 129 -10.73 6.39 14.67
N ILE A 130 -9.69 6.41 13.86
CA ILE A 130 -8.48 7.23 14.07
C ILE A 130 -8.31 8.19 12.88
N LYS A 131 -7.98 9.45 13.15
CA LYS A 131 -7.65 10.42 12.09
C LYS A 131 -6.45 9.90 11.28
N ALA A 132 -6.55 9.92 9.95
CA ALA A 132 -5.57 9.30 9.05
C ALA A 132 -4.10 9.74 9.29
N HIS A 133 -3.87 11.01 9.64
CA HIS A 133 -2.51 11.51 9.94
C HIS A 133 -1.93 10.94 11.23
N ILE A 134 -2.77 10.65 12.24
CA ILE A 134 -2.36 10.02 13.52
C ILE A 134 -2.02 8.55 13.27
N PHE A 135 -2.87 7.85 12.52
CA PHE A 135 -2.64 6.44 12.19
C PHE A 135 -1.32 6.24 11.43
N THR A 136 -1.07 7.07 10.41
CA THR A 136 0.17 7.02 9.62
C THR A 136 1.39 7.48 10.42
N ALA A 137 1.25 8.41 11.37
CA ALA A 137 2.33 8.80 12.29
C ALA A 137 2.76 7.65 13.21
N ILE A 138 1.80 6.91 13.78
CA ILE A 138 2.08 5.74 14.64
C ILE A 138 2.89 4.70 13.86
N LEU A 139 2.46 4.38 12.62
CA LEU A 139 3.20 3.46 11.75
C LEU A 139 4.60 3.96 11.39
N ALA A 140 4.76 5.27 11.15
CA ALA A 140 6.07 5.87 10.89
C ALA A 140 7.04 5.65 12.06
N ILE A 141 6.57 5.90 13.28
CA ILE A 141 7.36 5.74 14.51
C ILE A 141 7.75 4.27 14.69
N ILE A 142 6.79 3.34 14.59
CA ILE A 142 7.05 1.90 14.71
C ILE A 142 8.07 1.44 13.67
N ALA A 143 7.93 1.86 12.40
CA ALA A 143 8.81 1.46 11.32
C ALA A 143 10.22 2.07 11.42
N LEU A 144 10.36 3.26 12.00
CA LEU A 144 11.66 3.86 12.30
C LEU A 144 12.37 3.12 13.44
N LEU A 145 11.66 2.82 14.53
CA LEU A 145 12.20 2.09 15.69
C LEU A 145 12.61 0.65 15.35
N MET A 146 11.78 -0.08 14.61
CA MET A 146 12.14 -1.41 14.11
C MET A 146 13.33 -1.35 13.16
N GLY A 147 13.38 -0.31 12.32
CA GLY A 147 14.49 -0.07 11.40
C GLY A 147 15.83 0.20 12.06
N THR A 148 15.86 0.66 13.31
CA THR A 148 17.09 0.84 14.10
C THR A 148 17.51 -0.42 14.87
N ILE A 149 16.61 -1.41 15.01
CA ILE A 149 16.86 -2.68 15.73
C ILE A 149 17.35 -3.79 14.77
N SER A 150 17.01 -3.70 13.48
CA SER A 150 17.48 -4.65 12.44
C SER A 150 18.83 -4.28 11.80
N ILE A 151 19.59 -3.35 12.38
CA ILE A 151 20.97 -3.01 11.99
C ILE A 151 21.89 -3.51 13.08
#